data_AF-A0A2H6FS28-F1
#
_entry.id   AF-A0A2H6FS28-F1
#
_cell.length_a   1.000
_cell.length_b   1.000
_cell.length_c   1.000
_cell.angle_alpha   90.00
_cell.angle_beta   90.00
_cell.angle_gamma   90.00
#
_symmetry.space_group_name_H-M   'P 1'
#
loop_
_entity.id
_entity.type
_entity.pdbx_description
1 polymer ?
#
loop_
_entity_poly.entity_id
_entity_poly.type
_entity_poly.pdbx_seq_one_letter_code
_entity_poly.pdbx_strand_id
1 'polypeptide(L)'
;MRSTSKGKGAVLKVLPVVFTAVLLITFSQAAGTDWKPYAKSMNKGMEYLYSPESLDSSSAGIVKVWTKIILLSQEKKDKHIQKRNATRLSTDGYENIKYSLYLMEFDCKNKMHSRLSYKDYDRDLSVLDSYDYNSPLWKPVVPESSAEQLYKIVCPVNK
;
A
#
# COMPACT_ATOMS: atom_id res chain seq x y z
N MET A 1 13.91 87.09 3.54
CA MET A 1 12.99 87.13 4.69
C MET A 1 12.43 85.74 4.92
N ARG A 2 12.37 85.30 6.18
CA ARG A 2 12.10 83.93 6.65
C ARG A 2 10.76 83.38 6.15
N SER A 3 10.73 82.10 5.80
CA SER A 3 9.57 81.25 6.00
C SER A 3 10.00 79.94 6.65
N THR A 4 9.29 79.60 7.72
CA THR A 4 9.46 78.46 8.60
C THR A 4 8.69 77.24 8.10
N SER A 5 9.28 76.05 8.33
CA SER A 5 8.66 74.82 8.84
C SER A 5 7.23 74.43 8.39
N LYS A 6 7.11 73.24 7.78
CA LYS A 6 6.46 72.07 8.43
C LYS A 6 6.60 70.83 7.54
N GLY A 7 7.08 69.75 8.14
CA GLY A 7 7.25 68.46 7.49
C GLY A 7 5.95 67.67 7.33
N LYS A 8 5.99 66.70 6.41
CA LYS A 8 5.27 65.42 6.39
C LYS A 8 6.23 64.47 5.68
N GLY A 9 6.84 63.52 6.37
CA GLY A 9 6.27 62.18 6.55
C GLY A 9 7.10 61.22 5.69
N ALA A 10 7.93 60.41 6.34
CA ALA A 10 8.78 59.44 5.69
C ALA A 10 7.94 58.32 5.05
N VAL A 11 8.29 57.92 3.83
CA VAL A 11 8.01 56.56 3.34
C VAL A 11 9.28 56.07 2.66
N LEU A 12 10.06 55.30 3.44
CA LEU A 12 11.20 54.57 2.95
C LEU A 12 10.68 53.53 1.93
N LYS A 13 10.93 53.79 0.65
CA LYS A 13 10.56 52.87 -0.43
C LYS A 13 11.43 51.63 -0.32
N VAL A 14 10.90 50.59 0.32
CA VAL A 14 11.50 49.25 0.31
C VAL A 14 11.33 48.73 -1.11
N LEU A 15 12.38 48.85 -1.93
CA LEU A 15 12.41 48.17 -3.23
C LEU A 15 12.31 46.66 -2.97
N PRO A 16 11.44 45.93 -3.70
CA PRO A 16 11.28 44.51 -3.47
C PRO A 16 12.58 43.85 -3.91
N VAL A 17 13.28 43.26 -2.94
CA VAL A 17 14.28 42.23 -3.21
C VAL A 17 13.56 41.22 -4.07
N VAL A 18 13.91 41.18 -5.36
CA VAL A 18 13.56 40.09 -6.26
C VAL A 18 14.29 38.89 -5.70
N PHE A 19 13.72 38.32 -4.65
CA PHE A 19 14.01 37.01 -4.15
C PHE A 19 13.54 36.12 -5.28
N THR A 20 14.44 35.83 -6.21
CA THR A 20 14.42 34.63 -7.02
C THR A 20 14.42 33.46 -6.05
N ALA A 21 13.27 33.22 -5.42
CA ALA A 21 12.90 31.95 -4.87
C ALA A 21 12.79 31.05 -6.08
N VAL A 22 13.94 30.49 -6.47
CA VAL A 22 14.01 29.26 -7.22
C VAL A 22 13.25 28.27 -6.35
N LEU A 23 11.94 28.19 -6.59
CA LEU A 23 11.12 27.05 -6.27
C LEU A 23 11.76 25.89 -7.04
N LEU A 24 12.82 25.32 -6.43
CA LEU A 24 13.18 23.93 -6.62
C LEU A 24 11.96 23.17 -6.13
N ILE A 25 10.96 23.08 -7.01
CA ILE A 25 9.95 22.05 -6.96
C ILE A 25 10.77 20.78 -7.16
N THR A 26 11.30 20.27 -6.05
CA THR A 26 11.66 18.87 -5.97
C THR A 26 10.34 18.16 -6.22
N PHE A 27 10.07 17.83 -7.48
CA PHE A 27 9.25 16.69 -7.81
C PHE A 27 9.96 15.52 -7.13
N SER A 28 9.66 15.32 -5.86
CA SER A 28 9.70 13.99 -5.28
C SER A 28 8.74 13.22 -6.16
N GLN A 29 9.29 12.59 -7.21
CA GLN A 29 8.64 11.44 -7.80
C GLN A 29 8.50 10.52 -6.59
N ALA A 30 7.29 10.49 -6.02
CA ALA A 30 6.92 9.46 -5.08
C ALA A 30 7.13 8.18 -5.88
N ALA A 31 8.30 7.56 -5.70
CA ALA A 31 8.64 6.32 -6.36
C ALA A 31 7.59 5.34 -5.85
N GLY A 32 6.56 5.12 -6.67
CA GLY A 32 5.55 4.13 -6.35
C GLY A 32 6.28 2.81 -6.17
N THR A 33 6.04 2.14 -5.04
CA THR A 33 6.62 0.83 -4.74
C THR A 33 6.60 -0.08 -5.97
N ASP A 34 7.74 -0.67 -6.33
CA ASP A 34 7.85 -1.60 -7.47
C ASP A 34 7.16 -2.93 -7.11
N TRP A 35 5.88 -3.06 -7.49
CA TRP A 35 5.07 -4.24 -7.21
C TRP A 35 5.37 -5.35 -8.22
N LYS A 36 5.84 -6.50 -7.75
CA LYS A 36 6.20 -7.64 -8.60
C LYS A 36 5.14 -8.74 -8.56
N PRO A 37 4.79 -9.36 -9.70
CA PRO A 37 3.81 -10.43 -9.73
C PRO A 37 4.35 -11.73 -9.14
N TYR A 38 3.50 -12.51 -8.46
CA TYR A 38 3.89 -13.81 -7.90
C TYR A 38 2.94 -14.98 -8.17
N ALA A 39 1.74 -14.76 -8.73
CA ALA A 39 0.79 -15.87 -8.99
C ALA A 39 -0.14 -15.68 -10.21
N LYS A 40 0.40 -15.20 -11.34
CA LYS A 40 -0.37 -14.84 -12.55
C LYS A 40 -1.19 -16.00 -13.15
N SER A 41 -0.70 -17.24 -13.11
CA SER A 41 -1.36 -18.39 -13.76
C SER A 41 -2.37 -19.11 -12.88
N MET A 42 -2.41 -18.85 -11.57
CA MET A 42 -3.20 -19.62 -10.61
C MET A 42 -4.69 -19.30 -10.62
N ASN A 43 -5.03 -18.06 -10.94
CA ASN A 43 -6.41 -17.59 -10.85
C ASN A 43 -6.70 -16.58 -11.95
N LYS A 44 -7.21 -17.08 -13.07
CA LYS A 44 -7.70 -16.23 -14.17
C LYS A 44 -8.62 -15.14 -13.62
N GLY A 45 -8.33 -13.88 -13.98
CA GLY A 45 -9.10 -12.71 -13.52
C GLY A 45 -8.64 -12.10 -12.19
N MET A 46 -7.51 -12.54 -11.61
CA MET A 46 -6.90 -11.88 -10.46
C MET A 46 -5.41 -11.63 -10.71
N GLU A 47 -4.92 -10.49 -10.22
CA GLU A 47 -3.48 -10.19 -10.18
C GLU A 47 -2.98 -10.23 -8.74
N TYR A 48 -1.85 -10.90 -8.54
CA TYR A 48 -1.20 -11.10 -7.25
C TYR A 48 0.18 -10.48 -7.30
N LEU A 49 0.39 -9.45 -6.50
CA LEU A 49 1.61 -8.65 -6.46
C LEU A 49 2.20 -8.64 -5.05
N TYR A 50 3.52 -8.57 -4.94
CA TYR A 50 4.22 -8.35 -3.67
C TYR A 50 5.20 -7.18 -3.80
N SER A 51 5.55 -6.58 -2.66
CA SER A 51 6.56 -5.52 -2.60
C SER A 51 7.88 -6.09 -2.11
N PRO A 52 8.94 -6.18 -2.95
CA PRO A 52 10.26 -6.61 -2.51
C PRO A 52 10.87 -5.67 -1.47
N GLU A 53 10.59 -4.37 -1.57
CA GLU A 53 11.07 -3.35 -0.63
C GLU A 53 10.47 -3.50 0.77
N SER A 54 9.31 -4.14 0.87
CA SER A 54 8.67 -4.44 2.16
C SER A 54 9.19 -5.70 2.86
N LEU A 55 10.15 -6.40 2.25
CA LEU A 55 10.68 -7.63 2.83
C LEU A 55 11.44 -7.32 4.11
N ASP A 56 10.85 -7.70 5.23
CA ASP A 56 11.44 -7.61 6.55
C ASP A 56 11.74 -9.03 7.05
N SER A 57 13.02 -9.37 7.15
CA SER A 57 13.49 -10.65 7.67
C SER A 57 13.89 -10.47 9.13
N SER A 58 13.18 -11.13 10.04
CA SER A 58 13.60 -11.19 11.44
C SER A 58 14.63 -12.32 11.67
N SER A 59 15.33 -12.27 12.80
CA SER A 59 16.43 -13.20 13.16
C SER A 59 16.01 -14.67 13.33
N ALA A 60 14.71 -14.99 13.27
CA ALA A 60 14.20 -16.34 13.51
C ALA A 60 13.72 -17.07 12.25
N GLY A 61 14.10 -16.61 11.05
CA GLY A 61 13.60 -17.21 9.80
C GLY A 61 12.13 -16.88 9.49
N ILE A 62 11.62 -15.82 10.14
CA ILE A 62 10.29 -15.27 9.86
C ILE A 62 10.45 -14.07 8.93
N VAL A 63 9.68 -14.07 7.83
CA VAL A 63 9.68 -13.02 6.82
C VAL A 63 8.30 -12.37 6.72
N LYS A 64 8.25 -11.04 6.77
CA LYS A 64 7.06 -10.25 6.49
C LYS A 64 7.12 -9.65 5.09
N VAL A 65 5.96 -9.54 4.45
CA VAL A 65 5.86 -8.96 3.10
C VAL A 65 4.47 -8.37 2.87
N TRP A 66 4.43 -7.18 2.27
CA TRP A 66 3.18 -6.63 1.76
C TRP A 66 2.82 -7.25 0.42
N THR A 67 1.54 -7.58 0.27
CA THR A 67 0.95 -8.08 -0.97
C THR A 67 -0.24 -7.24 -1.39
N LYS A 68 -0.51 -7.22 -2.68
CA LYS A 68 -1.63 -6.53 -3.31
C LYS A 68 -2.36 -7.49 -4.24
N ILE A 69 -3.68 -7.55 -4.11
CA ILE A 69 -4.56 -8.38 -4.92
C ILE A 69 -5.52 -7.49 -5.69
N ILE A 70 -5.59 -7.67 -7.01
CA ILE A 70 -6.48 -6.92 -7.90
C ILE A 70 -7.49 -7.88 -8.53
N LEU A 71 -8.78 -7.56 -8.45
CA LEU A 71 -9.86 -8.31 -9.09
C LEU A 71 -10.12 -7.72 -10.49
N LEU A 72 -9.66 -8.42 -11.53
CA LEU A 72 -9.64 -7.92 -12.91
C LEU A 72 -10.97 -8.12 -13.65
N SER A 73 -11.84 -9.00 -13.19
CA SER A 73 -13.14 -9.26 -13.82
C SER A 73 -14.30 -9.02 -12.87
N GLN A 74 -15.47 -8.69 -13.43
CA GLN A 74 -16.70 -8.54 -12.66
C GLN A 74 -17.04 -9.83 -11.90
N GLU A 75 -16.86 -10.99 -12.53
CA GLU A 75 -17.06 -12.31 -11.89
C GLU A 75 -16.26 -12.45 -10.59
N LYS A 76 -15.00 -11.97 -10.55
CA LYS A 76 -14.17 -12.03 -9.33
C LYS A 76 -14.64 -11.05 -8.27
N LYS A 77 -15.12 -9.86 -8.67
CA LYS A 77 -15.73 -8.89 -7.76
C LYS A 77 -17.02 -9.42 -7.15
N ASP A 78 -17.90 -10.00 -7.96
CA ASP A 78 -19.17 -10.58 -7.50
C ASP A 78 -18.93 -11.74 -6.53
N LYS A 79 -17.97 -12.63 -6.84
CA LYS A 79 -17.56 -13.71 -5.93
C LYS A 79 -17.00 -13.17 -4.61
N HIS A 80 -16.26 -12.06 -4.65
CA HIS A 80 -15.75 -11.41 -3.44
C HIS A 80 -16.89 -10.84 -2.59
N ILE A 81 -17.85 -10.14 -3.20
CA ILE A 81 -19.05 -9.60 -2.55
C ILE A 81 -19.89 -10.74 -1.94
N GLN A 82 -20.12 -11.83 -2.69
CA GLN A 82 -20.83 -13.02 -2.21
C GLN A 82 -20.15 -13.62 -0.97
N LYS A 83 -18.81 -13.73 -0.99
CA LYS A 83 -18.05 -14.24 0.16
C LYS A 83 -18.20 -13.34 1.39
N ARG A 84 -18.11 -12.01 1.22
CA ARG A 84 -18.31 -11.04 2.31
C ARG A 84 -19.70 -11.16 2.91
N ASN A 85 -20.74 -11.21 2.07
CA ASN A 85 -22.12 -11.40 2.50
C ASN A 85 -22.33 -12.73 3.26
N ALA A 86 -21.77 -13.83 2.75
CA ALA A 86 -21.82 -15.13 3.43
C ALA A 86 -21.15 -15.11 4.83
N THR A 87 -20.19 -14.20 5.05
CA THR A 87 -19.53 -13.96 6.34
C THR A 87 -20.13 -12.79 7.13
N ARG A 88 -21.26 -12.22 6.69
CA ARG A 88 -21.95 -11.06 7.30
C ARG A 88 -21.06 -9.81 7.44
N LEU A 89 -20.13 -9.63 6.50
CA LEU A 89 -19.33 -8.42 6.38
C LEU A 89 -20.05 -7.43 5.44
N SER A 90 -19.87 -6.13 5.65
CA SER A 90 -20.45 -5.11 4.77
C SER A 90 -19.96 -5.29 3.33
N THR A 91 -20.85 -5.06 2.37
CA THR A 91 -20.58 -5.08 0.93
C THR A 91 -20.65 -3.68 0.32
N ASP A 92 -20.86 -2.64 1.14
CA ASP A 92 -21.03 -1.27 0.66
C ASP A 92 -19.76 -0.79 -0.04
N GLY A 93 -19.90 -0.27 -1.28
CA GLY A 93 -18.79 0.24 -2.08
C GLY A 93 -17.92 -0.84 -2.75
N TYR A 94 -18.14 -2.12 -2.48
CA TYR A 94 -17.30 -3.20 -3.03
C TYR A 94 -17.46 -3.43 -4.53
N GLU A 95 -18.53 -2.94 -5.16
CA GLU A 95 -18.64 -2.86 -6.62
C GLU A 95 -17.51 -2.01 -7.24
N ASN A 96 -17.02 -1.03 -6.46
CA ASN A 96 -15.95 -0.11 -6.82
C ASN A 96 -14.57 -0.50 -6.26
N ILE A 97 -14.42 -1.72 -5.71
CA ILE A 97 -13.11 -2.18 -5.23
C ILE A 97 -12.05 -2.08 -6.34
N LYS A 98 -10.89 -1.53 -5.95
CA LYS A 98 -9.69 -1.39 -6.80
C LYS A 98 -8.68 -2.47 -6.47
N TYR A 99 -8.31 -2.60 -5.20
CA TYR A 99 -7.40 -3.64 -4.73
C TYR A 99 -7.54 -3.89 -3.23
N SER A 100 -7.08 -5.06 -2.82
CA SER A 100 -6.86 -5.40 -1.42
C SER A 100 -5.36 -5.41 -1.13
N LEU A 101 -4.96 -4.84 -0.01
CA LEU A 101 -3.60 -4.88 0.52
C LEU A 101 -3.57 -5.85 1.71
N TYR A 102 -2.58 -6.74 1.79
CA TYR A 102 -2.39 -7.65 2.91
C TYR A 102 -0.95 -7.64 3.41
N LEU A 103 -0.78 -7.57 4.73
CA LEU A 103 0.51 -7.85 5.36
C LEU A 103 0.55 -9.34 5.69
N MET A 104 1.44 -10.05 5.02
CA MET A 104 1.67 -11.48 5.21
C MET A 104 2.92 -11.70 6.06
N GLU A 105 2.91 -12.80 6.80
CA GLU A 105 4.08 -13.31 7.49
C GLU A 105 4.29 -14.78 7.13
N PHE A 106 5.54 -15.20 6.99
CA PHE A 106 5.93 -16.56 6.65
C PHE A 106 6.98 -17.06 7.63
N ASP A 107 6.78 -18.29 8.11
CA ASP A 107 7.79 -19.07 8.80
C ASP A 107 8.49 -19.96 7.78
N CYS A 108 9.69 -19.55 7.37
CA CYS A 108 10.46 -20.22 6.34
C CYS A 108 11.03 -21.58 6.80
N LYS A 109 11.08 -21.83 8.12
CA LYS A 109 11.58 -23.10 8.66
C LYS A 109 10.46 -24.14 8.71
N ASN A 110 9.30 -23.73 9.20
CA ASN A 110 8.17 -24.64 9.41
C ASN A 110 7.17 -24.66 8.24
N LYS A 111 7.44 -23.90 7.16
CA LYS A 111 6.56 -23.78 5.97
C LYS A 111 5.13 -23.37 6.38
N MET A 112 5.04 -22.36 7.23
CA MET A 112 3.77 -21.78 7.70
C MET A 112 3.62 -20.34 7.21
N HIS A 113 2.38 -19.85 7.17
CA HIS A 113 2.08 -18.47 6.89
C HIS A 113 0.93 -17.95 7.75
N SER A 114 0.88 -16.63 7.93
CA SER A 114 -0.23 -15.95 8.54
C SER A 114 -0.53 -14.62 7.85
N ARG A 115 -1.73 -14.09 8.12
CA ARG A 115 -2.14 -12.74 7.73
C ARG A 115 -2.11 -11.89 8.99
N LEU A 116 -1.34 -10.82 8.96
CA LEU A 116 -1.22 -9.87 10.06
C LEU A 116 -2.25 -8.76 9.93
N SER A 117 -2.55 -8.32 8.71
CA SER A 117 -3.60 -7.33 8.45
C SER A 117 -4.10 -7.38 7.02
N TYR A 118 -5.24 -6.73 6.78
CA TYR A 118 -5.68 -6.37 5.44
C TYR A 118 -6.34 -4.99 5.40
N LYS A 119 -6.34 -4.39 4.21
CA LYS A 119 -7.07 -3.16 3.90
C LYS A 119 -7.56 -3.19 2.47
N ASP A 120 -8.85 -2.93 2.28
CA ASP A 120 -9.49 -2.88 0.98
C ASP A 120 -9.69 -1.42 0.56
N TYR A 121 -9.35 -1.13 -0.70
CA TYR A 121 -9.45 0.21 -1.27
C TYR A 121 -10.38 0.21 -2.48
N ASP A 122 -11.19 1.26 -2.57
CA ASP A 122 -11.97 1.56 -3.78
C ASP A 122 -11.12 2.27 -4.85
N ARG A 123 -11.77 2.66 -5.96
CA ARG A 123 -11.14 3.34 -7.10
C ARG A 123 -10.54 4.69 -6.73
N ASP A 124 -11.15 5.40 -5.80
CA ASP A 124 -10.77 6.72 -5.30
C ASP A 124 -9.74 6.64 -4.17
N LEU A 125 -9.29 5.41 -3.85
CA LEU A 125 -8.35 5.10 -2.77
C LEU A 125 -8.93 5.37 -1.37
N SER A 126 -10.25 5.41 -1.25
CA SER A 126 -10.92 5.38 0.05
C SER A 126 -10.88 3.96 0.61
N VAL A 127 -10.82 3.85 1.94
CA VAL A 127 -10.82 2.55 2.63
C VAL A 127 -12.26 2.02 2.68
N LEU A 128 -12.48 0.85 2.09
CA LEU A 128 -13.74 0.11 2.20
C LEU A 128 -13.82 -0.67 3.51
N ASP A 129 -12.70 -1.31 3.89
CA ASP A 129 -12.58 -2.09 5.10
C ASP A 129 -11.11 -2.25 5.49
N SER A 130 -10.84 -2.48 6.77
CA SER A 130 -9.52 -2.82 7.26
C SER A 130 -9.58 -3.61 8.54
N TYR A 131 -8.63 -4.51 8.73
CA TYR A 131 -8.55 -5.31 9.94
C TYR A 131 -7.11 -5.67 10.28
N ASP A 132 -6.76 -5.54 11.55
CA ASP A 132 -5.50 -6.00 12.13
C ASP A 132 -5.78 -7.24 13.00
N TYR A 133 -5.06 -8.34 12.74
CA TYR A 133 -5.26 -9.59 13.47
C TYR A 133 -4.46 -9.56 14.78
N ASN A 134 -5.15 -9.42 15.92
CA ASN A 134 -4.52 -9.44 17.26
C ASN A 134 -3.94 -10.82 17.64
N SER A 135 -4.41 -11.89 17.00
CA SER A 135 -3.88 -13.25 17.18
C SER A 135 -3.85 -13.95 15.82
N PRO A 136 -2.82 -13.68 15.00
CA PRO A 136 -2.72 -14.22 13.66
C PRO A 136 -2.71 -15.75 13.68
N LEU A 137 -3.66 -16.36 12.96
CA LEU A 137 -3.73 -17.81 12.85
C LEU A 137 -2.66 -18.29 11.86
N TRP A 138 -1.70 -19.06 12.35
CA TRP A 138 -0.72 -19.74 11.52
C TRP A 138 -1.35 -20.91 10.78
N LYS A 139 -1.09 -20.98 9.47
CA LYS A 139 -1.59 -22.04 8.59
C LYS A 139 -0.45 -22.63 7.77
N PRO A 140 -0.48 -23.93 7.47
CA PRO A 140 0.51 -24.52 6.57
C PRO A 140 0.44 -23.87 5.19
N VAL A 141 1.59 -23.69 4.56
CA VAL A 141 1.68 -23.29 3.15
C VAL A 141 1.30 -24.51 2.29
N VAL A 142 0.08 -24.47 1.76
CA VAL A 142 -0.49 -25.55 0.94
C VAL A 142 0.21 -25.58 -0.43
N PRO A 143 0.65 -26.76 -0.92
CA PRO A 143 1.18 -26.90 -2.27
C PRO A 143 0.23 -26.37 -3.35
N GLU A 144 0.77 -25.90 -4.47
CA GLU A 144 -0.04 -25.42 -5.60
C GLU A 144 -1.03 -24.33 -5.18
N SER A 145 -0.59 -23.44 -4.29
CA SER A 145 -1.37 -22.27 -3.87
C SER A 145 -0.62 -20.98 -4.19
N SER A 146 -1.33 -19.86 -4.23
CA SER A 146 -0.69 -18.54 -4.36
C SER A 146 0.25 -18.26 -3.16
N ALA A 147 -0.10 -18.74 -1.97
CA ALA A 147 0.76 -18.63 -0.79
C ALA A 147 2.07 -19.41 -0.97
N GLU A 148 2.06 -20.59 -1.61
CA GLU A 148 3.29 -21.32 -1.90
C GLU A 148 4.18 -20.61 -2.93
N GLN A 149 3.58 -20.02 -3.97
CA GLN A 149 4.36 -19.28 -4.95
C GLN A 149 5.06 -18.08 -4.32
N LEU A 150 4.36 -17.35 -3.43
CA LEU A 150 4.99 -16.28 -2.66
C LEU A 150 6.05 -16.81 -1.69
N TYR A 151 5.76 -17.88 -0.96
CA TYR A 151 6.71 -18.53 -0.05
C TYR A 151 8.04 -18.85 -0.76
N LYS A 152 7.98 -19.48 -1.94
CA LYS A 152 9.18 -19.84 -2.73
C LYS A 152 10.03 -18.62 -3.13
N ILE A 153 9.40 -17.45 -3.24
CA ILE A 153 10.09 -16.18 -3.55
C ILE A 153 10.72 -15.59 -2.28
N VAL A 154 9.99 -15.56 -1.16
CA VAL A 154 10.40 -14.81 0.05
C VAL A 154 11.20 -15.65 1.04
N CYS A 155 11.14 -16.97 0.95
CA CYS A 155 11.88 -17.95 1.75
C CYS A 155 12.89 -18.73 0.88
N PRO A 156 13.98 -18.11 0.41
CA PRO A 156 14.98 -18.80 -0.40
C PRO A 156 15.71 -19.87 0.41
N VAL A 157 16.05 -20.99 -0.24
CA VAL A 157 16.65 -22.20 0.35
C VAL A 157 18.05 -21.96 0.97
N ASN A 158 18.69 -20.82 0.69
CA ASN A 158 20.10 -20.54 1.03
C ASN A 158 20.30 -19.26 1.87
N LYS A 159 19.46 -19.00 2.88
CA LYS A 159 19.77 -17.97 3.90
C LYS A 159 20.22 -18.62 5.21
#